data_AF-A0A0M0J2U5-F1
#
_entry.id   AF-A0A0M0J2U5-F1
#
_cell.length_a   1.000
_cell.length_b   1.000
_cell.length_c   1.000
_cell.angle_alpha   90.00
_cell.angle_beta   90.00
_cell.angle_gamma   90.00
#
_symmetry.space_group_name_H-M   'P 1'
#
loop_
_entity.id
_entity.type
_entity.pdbx_description
1 polymer ?
#
loop_
_entity_poly.entity_id
_entity_poly.type
_entity_poly.pdbx_seq_one_letter_code
_entity_poly.pdbx_strand_id
1 'polypeptide(L)'
;MSIVRGLSIKMSGRCIWIGALGGTVLIIAVLNMQGSQNQSVHALEDPALQAELLLLLPELWVYVAYDVGDKFYDSAARELDVRAWLDTYVVGPLATAGVRAQHALLRFENALRKPGPIFNFMMAAAAEDGADYLYRINDDTEFVTPWVGLALSALRGYSPPNVGVVGPICREGNTRIITHDLVHRTHLEIFDYYYPPILSDWWMDDWITMVYDERHFTKGPFVVRHHVSMHGTRYSVDYAHEQMLQGELRSGRMQIQAWLAQRGS
;
A
#
# COMPACT_ATOMS: atom_id res chain seq x y z
N MET A 1 13.19 28.31 -5.80
CA MET A 1 13.62 27.26 -4.85
C MET A 1 12.98 27.57 -3.50
N SER A 2 11.73 27.14 -3.33
CA SER A 2 10.97 27.28 -2.08
C SER A 2 10.51 25.88 -1.69
N ILE A 3 10.82 25.54 -0.46
CA ILE A 3 10.80 24.21 0.10
C ILE A 3 9.37 23.94 0.55
N VAL A 4 8.66 23.01 -0.08
CA VAL A 4 7.54 22.32 0.56
C VAL A 4 8.16 21.48 1.68
N ARG A 5 8.42 22.11 2.84
CA ARG A 5 8.89 21.45 4.05
C ARG A 5 7.73 20.63 4.58
N GLY A 6 7.53 19.44 4.02
CA GLY A 6 6.46 18.57 4.46
C GLY A 6 6.28 17.33 3.62
N LEU A 7 6.46 17.43 2.31
CA LEU A 7 6.36 16.31 1.39
C LEU A 7 7.58 16.38 0.48
N SER A 8 8.47 15.39 0.55
CA SER A 8 9.46 15.24 -0.52
C SER A 8 9.33 13.84 -1.09
N ILE A 9 9.38 13.76 -2.41
CA ILE A 9 9.90 12.60 -3.09
C ILE A 9 11.20 13.04 -3.74
N LYS A 10 12.30 12.48 -3.25
CA LYS A 10 13.57 12.52 -3.98
C LYS A 10 13.57 11.33 -4.92
N MET A 11 13.39 11.59 -6.20
CA MET A 11 13.86 10.68 -7.23
C MET A 11 15.36 10.93 -7.41
N SER A 12 16.19 10.09 -6.79
CA SER A 12 17.62 10.02 -7.16
C SER A 12 17.92 8.60 -7.60
N GLY A 13 17.96 8.40 -8.91
CA GLY A 13 18.62 7.27 -9.59
C GLY A 13 18.36 5.85 -9.09
N ARG A 14 17.25 5.58 -8.34
CA ARG A 14 16.71 4.26 -7.92
C ARG A 14 15.67 4.29 -6.79
N CYS A 15 15.54 5.39 -6.06
CA CYS A 15 14.65 5.45 -4.89
C CYS A 15 13.42 6.35 -5.14
N ILE A 16 12.25 5.91 -4.66
CA ILE A 16 11.12 6.78 -4.37
C ILE A 16 11.11 6.92 -2.84
N TRP A 17 11.57 8.06 -2.33
CA TRP A 17 11.35 8.45 -0.93
C TRP A 17 9.97 9.05 -0.85
N ILE A 18 9.06 8.64 0.05
CA ILE A 18 7.82 9.38 0.30
C ILE A 18 7.84 9.74 1.76
N GLY A 19 8.10 11.01 2.07
CA GLY A 19 8.10 11.49 3.45
C GLY A 19 7.08 12.60 3.62
N ALA A 20 5.98 12.31 4.33
CA ALA A 20 5.05 13.32 4.83
C ALA A 20 5.41 13.69 6.28
N LEU A 21 5.74 14.95 6.57
CA LEU A 21 5.82 15.48 7.94
C LEU A 21 4.40 15.78 8.43
N GLY A 22 3.64 14.73 8.76
CA GLY A 22 2.31 14.90 9.33
C GLY A 22 1.36 13.73 9.07
N GLY A 23 1.47 12.69 9.88
CA GLY A 23 0.33 11.94 10.41
C GLY A 23 -0.61 11.19 9.44
N THR A 24 -0.29 11.00 8.16
CA THR A 24 -1.28 10.54 7.18
C THR A 24 -0.67 9.54 6.23
N VAL A 25 -1.36 8.41 6.04
CA VAL A 25 -0.84 7.25 5.34
C VAL A 25 -1.06 7.34 3.82
N LEU A 26 -0.08 6.86 3.06
CA LEU A 26 -0.10 6.80 1.60
C LEU A 26 -0.45 5.37 1.13
N ILE A 27 -1.32 5.21 0.14
CA ILE A 27 -1.56 3.91 -0.51
C ILE A 27 -1.25 4.02 -1.99
N ILE A 28 -0.53 3.03 -2.50
CA ILE A 28 -0.32 2.85 -3.93
C ILE A 28 -1.23 1.70 -4.37
N ALA A 29 -2.34 2.00 -5.04
CA ALA A 29 -3.16 1.01 -5.71
C ALA A 29 -2.60 0.77 -7.11
N VAL A 30 -2.46 -0.51 -7.48
CA VAL A 30 -1.84 -0.92 -8.74
C VAL A 30 -2.93 -1.57 -9.60
N LEU A 31 -3.31 -0.93 -10.72
CA LEU A 31 -4.38 -1.38 -11.60
C LEU A 31 -3.77 -2.08 -12.83
N ASN A 32 -4.15 -3.33 -13.12
CA ASN A 32 -3.73 -3.99 -14.35
C ASN A 32 -4.91 -4.49 -15.17
N MET A 33 -5.24 -3.79 -16.25
CA MET A 33 -6.16 -4.27 -17.27
C MET A 33 -5.47 -4.18 -18.64
N GLN A 34 -5.27 -5.35 -19.26
CA GLN A 34 -4.59 -5.54 -20.55
C GLN A 34 -5.13 -4.62 -21.66
N GLY A 35 -4.24 -4.06 -22.47
CA GLY A 35 -4.59 -3.61 -23.81
C GLY A 35 -3.73 -2.47 -24.38
N SER A 36 -3.07 -2.77 -25.51
CA SER A 36 -2.55 -1.86 -26.54
C SER A 36 -1.04 -1.62 -26.57
N GLN A 37 -0.50 -1.90 -27.76
CA GLN A 37 0.90 -1.96 -28.11
C GLN A 37 1.51 -0.62 -28.53
N ASN A 38 2.85 -0.62 -28.55
CA ASN A 38 3.77 0.34 -29.15
C ASN A 38 3.80 1.74 -28.52
N GLN A 39 4.92 2.06 -27.86
CA GLN A 39 5.80 3.17 -28.26
C GLN A 39 7.08 3.20 -27.42
N SER A 40 8.20 3.39 -28.10
CA SER A 40 9.54 3.57 -27.53
C SER A 40 9.73 5.01 -27.03
N VAL A 41 10.07 5.21 -25.75
CA VAL A 41 10.38 6.54 -25.18
C VAL A 41 11.47 6.46 -24.11
N HIS A 42 12.49 7.30 -24.26
CA HIS A 42 13.52 7.61 -23.27
C HIS A 42 13.06 8.71 -22.30
N ALA A 43 13.54 8.63 -21.05
CA ALA A 43 13.62 9.66 -19.99
C ALA A 43 12.80 9.41 -18.70
N LEU A 44 13.25 8.40 -17.94
CA LEU A 44 13.50 8.42 -16.49
C LEU A 44 14.97 8.02 -16.35
N GLU A 45 15.73 8.58 -15.41
CA GLU A 45 17.19 8.34 -15.29
C GLU A 45 17.58 6.89 -14.91
N ASP A 46 16.63 5.95 -14.82
CA ASP A 46 16.90 4.51 -14.72
C ASP A 46 16.08 3.70 -15.76
N PRO A 47 16.72 3.23 -16.85
CA PRO A 47 16.11 2.41 -17.90
C PRO A 47 15.51 1.07 -17.41
N ALA A 48 15.95 0.54 -16.25
CA ALA A 48 15.44 -0.73 -15.73
C ALA A 48 14.04 -0.59 -15.13
N LEU A 49 13.76 0.53 -14.44
CA LEU A 49 12.45 0.83 -13.87
C LEU A 49 11.41 1.11 -14.97
N GLN A 50 11.83 1.75 -16.08
CA GLN A 50 10.97 2.04 -17.22
C GLN A 50 10.43 0.76 -17.87
N ALA A 51 11.31 -0.21 -18.18
CA ALA A 51 10.91 -1.44 -18.86
C ALA A 51 10.01 -2.34 -17.98
N GLU A 52 10.24 -2.37 -16.66
CA GLU A 52 9.48 -3.19 -15.71
C GLU A 52 8.06 -2.64 -15.46
N LEU A 53 7.90 -1.32 -15.36
CA LEU A 53 6.61 -0.66 -15.17
C LEU A 53 5.74 -0.75 -16.45
N LEU A 54 6.33 -0.50 -17.62
CA LEU A 54 5.63 -0.51 -18.92
C LEU A 54 5.09 -1.89 -19.34
N LEU A 55 5.73 -2.98 -18.90
CA LEU A 55 5.34 -4.35 -19.27
C LEU A 55 4.33 -4.99 -18.30
N LEU A 56 4.20 -4.46 -17.08
CA LEU A 56 3.40 -5.10 -16.02
C LEU A 56 2.25 -4.23 -15.49
N LEU A 57 2.31 -2.90 -15.66
CA LEU A 57 1.34 -1.95 -15.11
C LEU A 57 0.85 -0.96 -16.18
N PRO A 58 -0.29 -1.22 -16.83
CA PRO A 58 -0.91 -0.22 -17.69
C PRO A 58 -1.43 0.97 -16.88
N GLU A 59 -1.65 0.82 -15.57
CA GLU A 59 -2.29 1.84 -14.74
C GLU A 59 -1.87 1.83 -13.24
N LEU A 60 -1.70 3.01 -12.63
CA LEU A 60 -1.34 3.19 -11.21
C LEU A 60 -2.16 4.30 -10.55
N TRP A 61 -2.82 4.00 -9.45
CA TRP A 61 -3.64 4.97 -8.73
C TRP A 61 -3.07 5.20 -7.33
N VAL A 62 -2.86 6.45 -6.96
CA VAL A 62 -2.32 6.82 -5.64
C VAL A 62 -3.43 7.41 -4.77
N TYR A 63 -3.74 6.73 -3.67
CA TYR A 63 -4.71 7.21 -2.69
C TYR A 63 -3.97 7.77 -1.48
N VAL A 64 -4.34 8.97 -1.07
CA VAL A 64 -3.86 9.59 0.16
C VAL A 64 -5.09 9.83 1.05
N ALA A 65 -5.23 9.07 2.13
CA ALA A 65 -6.37 9.25 3.04
C ALA A 65 -5.93 9.86 4.36
N TYR A 66 -6.64 10.92 4.78
CA TYR A 66 -6.39 11.68 6.01
C TYR A 66 -7.63 11.80 6.89
N ASP A 67 -7.38 11.97 8.18
CA ASP A 67 -8.43 12.17 9.18
C ASP A 67 -9.02 13.59 9.06
N VAL A 68 -10.34 13.70 9.28
CA VAL A 68 -10.99 14.98 9.53
C VAL A 68 -10.34 15.67 10.73
N GLY A 69 -9.98 16.94 10.53
CA GLY A 69 -9.26 17.76 11.50
C GLY A 69 -7.74 17.58 11.46
N ASP A 70 -7.19 16.81 10.51
CA ASP A 70 -5.74 16.77 10.29
C ASP A 70 -5.23 18.17 9.93
N LYS A 71 -4.24 18.66 10.69
CA LYS A 71 -3.77 20.05 10.58
C LYS A 71 -3.03 20.35 9.28
N PHE A 72 -2.52 19.32 8.61
CA PHE A 72 -1.80 19.45 7.36
C PHE A 72 -2.75 19.27 6.18
N TYR A 73 -3.50 18.17 6.16
CA TYR A 73 -4.31 17.76 5.01
C TYR A 73 -5.72 18.36 5.00
N ASP A 74 -6.34 18.66 6.15
CA ASP A 74 -7.71 19.21 6.21
C ASP A 74 -7.70 20.74 5.98
N SER A 75 -7.19 21.14 4.81
CA SER A 75 -7.10 22.51 4.34
C SER A 75 -7.14 22.56 2.82
N ALA A 76 -8.10 23.29 2.24
CA ALA A 76 -8.27 23.39 0.79
C ALA A 76 -6.99 23.86 0.06
N ALA A 77 -6.23 24.78 0.65
CA ALA A 77 -4.96 25.23 0.08
C ALA A 77 -3.90 24.11 0.08
N ARG A 78 -3.87 23.29 1.14
CA ARG A 78 -2.93 22.18 1.25
C ARG A 78 -3.30 21.00 0.37
N GLU A 79 -4.59 20.71 0.22
CA GLU A 79 -5.05 19.72 -0.75
C GLU A 79 -4.62 20.08 -2.17
N LEU A 80 -4.75 21.35 -2.56
CA LEU A 80 -4.26 21.83 -3.86
C LEU A 80 -2.73 21.66 -4.00
N ASP A 81 -1.97 22.04 -2.96
CA ASP A 81 -0.51 21.85 -2.93
C ASP A 81 -0.14 20.37 -3.11
N VAL A 82 -0.80 19.46 -2.39
CA VAL A 82 -0.54 18.01 -2.44
C VAL A 82 -0.91 17.44 -3.80
N ARG A 83 -2.05 17.83 -4.38
CA ARG A 83 -2.47 17.39 -5.72
C ARG A 83 -1.49 17.85 -6.80
N ALA A 84 -1.14 19.13 -6.81
CA ALA A 84 -0.17 19.66 -7.77
C ALA A 84 1.20 18.97 -7.64
N TRP A 85 1.58 18.64 -6.41
CA TRP A 85 2.78 17.89 -6.12
C TRP A 85 2.69 16.44 -6.66
N LEU A 86 1.58 15.72 -6.45
CA LEU A 86 1.34 14.37 -7.00
C LEU A 86 1.34 14.39 -8.53
N ASP A 87 0.74 15.40 -9.15
CA ASP A 87 0.75 15.58 -10.60
C ASP A 87 2.17 15.74 -11.13
N THR A 88 2.97 16.60 -10.47
CA THR A 88 4.32 16.94 -10.92
C THR A 88 5.30 15.78 -10.72
N TYR A 89 5.23 15.08 -9.59
CA TYR A 89 6.28 14.15 -9.17
C TYR A 89 5.88 12.67 -9.28
N VAL A 90 4.60 12.37 -9.53
CA VAL A 90 4.12 10.99 -9.66
C VAL A 90 3.43 10.79 -11.00
N VAL A 91 2.32 11.49 -11.26
CA VAL A 91 1.51 11.27 -12.47
C VAL A 91 2.25 11.65 -13.74
N GLY A 92 2.84 12.86 -13.81
CA GLY A 92 3.56 13.33 -14.99
C GLY A 92 4.72 12.42 -15.41
N PRO A 93 5.61 12.01 -14.48
CA PRO A 93 6.67 11.05 -14.78
C PRO A 93 6.15 9.68 -15.25
N LEU A 94 5.09 9.15 -14.63
CA LEU A 94 4.48 7.88 -15.05
C LEU A 94 3.82 7.96 -16.42
N ALA A 95 3.11 9.05 -16.71
CA ALA A 95 2.50 9.29 -18.01
C ALA A 95 3.56 9.43 -19.12
N THR A 96 4.68 10.10 -18.84
CA THR A 96 5.83 10.18 -19.76
C THR A 96 6.43 8.80 -20.03
N ALA A 97 6.39 7.93 -19.02
CA ALA A 97 6.78 6.53 -19.13
C ALA A 97 5.65 5.62 -19.65
N GLY A 98 4.56 6.16 -20.22
CA GLY A 98 3.47 5.38 -20.84
C GLY A 98 2.55 4.64 -19.87
N VAL A 99 2.64 4.90 -18.56
CA VAL A 99 1.77 4.35 -17.53
C VAL A 99 0.62 5.33 -17.27
N ARG A 100 -0.64 4.87 -17.34
CA ARG A 100 -1.77 5.70 -16.93
C ARG A 100 -1.70 5.90 -15.41
N ALA A 101 -1.69 7.12 -14.93
CA ALA A 101 -1.58 7.38 -13.50
C ALA A 101 -2.56 8.45 -13.06
N GLN A 102 -3.08 8.30 -11.84
CA GLN A 102 -3.93 9.29 -11.21
C GLN A 102 -3.83 9.23 -9.69
N HIS A 103 -4.40 10.22 -9.02
CA HIS A 103 -4.45 10.28 -7.57
C HIS A 103 -5.80 10.72 -7.03
N ALA A 104 -6.07 10.30 -5.80
CA ALA A 104 -7.21 10.73 -5.02
C ALA A 104 -6.77 11.09 -3.59
N LEU A 105 -7.30 12.20 -3.09
CA LEU A 105 -7.21 12.57 -1.68
C LEU A 105 -8.54 12.21 -1.04
N LEU A 106 -8.52 11.36 -0.02
CA LEU A 106 -9.71 10.87 0.67
C LEU A 106 -9.77 11.43 2.09
N ARG A 107 -10.87 12.09 2.41
CA ARG A 107 -11.11 12.66 3.74
C ARG A 107 -11.99 11.70 4.55
N PHE A 108 -11.54 11.30 5.74
CA PHE A 108 -12.22 10.27 6.54
C PHE A 108 -12.52 10.71 7.98
N GLU A 109 -13.76 10.49 8.43
CA GLU A 109 -14.18 10.75 9.81
C GLU A 109 -13.74 9.62 10.76
N ASN A 110 -12.48 9.66 11.17
CA ASN A 110 -11.89 8.65 12.03
C ASN A 110 -12.20 8.87 13.51
N ALA A 111 -13.39 8.47 13.94
CA ALA A 111 -13.82 8.61 15.34
C ALA A 111 -12.84 7.94 16.34
N LEU A 112 -12.19 6.85 15.94
CA LEU A 112 -11.24 6.12 16.78
C LEU A 112 -9.86 6.77 16.82
N ARG A 113 -9.50 7.61 15.83
CA ARG A 113 -8.14 8.18 15.65
C ARG A 113 -7.06 7.10 15.69
N LYS A 114 -7.36 6.01 14.98
CA LYS A 114 -6.52 4.82 14.88
C LYS A 114 -6.30 4.47 13.40
N PRO A 115 -5.20 3.82 13.04
CA PRO A 115 -4.85 3.59 11.65
C PRO A 115 -5.78 2.59 10.93
N GLY A 116 -6.24 1.52 11.60
CA GLY A 116 -7.04 0.46 10.99
C GLY A 116 -8.30 0.96 10.25
N PRO A 117 -9.15 1.81 10.86
CA PRO A 117 -10.34 2.36 10.21
C PRO A 117 -10.06 3.08 8.89
N ILE A 118 -9.05 3.97 8.86
CA ILE A 118 -8.75 4.73 7.65
C ILE A 118 -8.12 3.86 6.56
N PHE A 119 -7.38 2.82 6.95
CA PHE A 119 -6.87 1.82 6.00
C PHE A 119 -7.98 1.02 5.35
N ASN A 120 -8.92 0.50 6.15
CA ASN A 120 -10.07 -0.23 5.62
C ASN A 120 -10.89 0.65 4.67
N PHE A 121 -11.14 1.90 5.04
CA PHE A 121 -11.84 2.87 4.19
C PHE A 121 -11.13 3.11 2.86
N MET A 122 -9.83 3.41 2.90
CA MET A 122 -9.06 3.72 1.70
C MET A 122 -8.90 2.51 0.77
N MET A 123 -8.70 1.31 1.33
CA MET A 123 -8.58 0.07 0.54
C MET A 123 -9.91 -0.35 -0.10
N ALA A 124 -11.03 -0.15 0.61
CA ALA A 124 -12.35 -0.37 0.05
C ALA A 124 -12.62 0.58 -1.13
N ALA A 125 -12.34 1.88 -0.97
CA ALA A 125 -12.49 2.86 -2.04
C ALA A 125 -11.66 2.48 -3.29
N ALA A 126 -10.39 2.10 -3.10
CA ALA A 126 -9.55 1.64 -4.21
C ALA A 126 -10.11 0.39 -4.91
N ALA A 127 -10.65 -0.57 -4.15
CA ALA A 127 -11.25 -1.78 -4.70
C ALA A 127 -12.57 -1.50 -5.44
N GLU A 128 -13.39 -0.58 -4.94
CA GLU A 128 -14.63 -0.11 -5.59
C GLU A 128 -14.33 0.60 -6.92
N ASP A 129 -13.24 1.36 -6.97
CA ASP A 129 -12.73 1.98 -8.20
C ASP A 129 -12.08 0.97 -9.18
N GLY A 130 -12.10 -0.32 -8.84
CA GLY A 130 -11.70 -1.41 -9.73
C GLY A 130 -10.29 -1.94 -9.51
N ALA A 131 -9.66 -1.67 -8.36
CA ALA A 131 -8.33 -2.19 -8.08
C ALA A 131 -8.23 -3.71 -7.99
N ASP A 132 -7.32 -4.27 -8.78
CA ASP A 132 -6.92 -5.67 -8.69
C ASP A 132 -5.87 -5.89 -7.62
N TYR A 133 -4.90 -4.99 -7.49
CA TYR A 133 -3.84 -5.07 -6.49
C TYR A 133 -3.84 -3.84 -5.58
N LEU A 134 -3.76 -4.10 -4.29
CA LEU A 134 -3.84 -3.11 -3.23
C LEU A 134 -2.53 -3.17 -2.46
N TYR A 135 -1.79 -2.05 -2.39
CA TYR A 135 -0.54 -1.98 -1.64
C TYR A 135 -0.60 -0.92 -0.55
N ARG A 136 -0.61 -1.37 0.70
CA ARG A 136 -0.51 -0.49 1.86
C ARG A 136 0.94 -0.05 2.04
N ILE A 137 1.19 1.25 2.02
CA ILE A 137 2.50 1.81 2.34
C ILE A 137 2.40 2.83 3.47
N ASN A 138 3.49 3.10 4.17
CA ASN A 138 3.51 4.15 5.19
C ASN A 138 4.09 5.44 4.62
N ASP A 139 3.76 6.57 5.26
CA ASP A 139 4.19 7.92 4.90
C ASP A 139 5.66 8.24 5.20
N ASP A 140 6.37 7.28 5.79
CA ASP A 140 7.77 7.30 6.19
C ASP A 140 8.58 6.17 5.51
N THR A 141 8.16 5.79 4.30
CA THR A 141 8.72 4.67 3.53
C THR A 141 9.63 5.13 2.40
N GLU A 142 10.78 4.46 2.27
CA GLU A 142 11.67 4.58 1.13
C GLU A 142 11.82 3.21 0.44
N PHE A 143 11.52 3.14 -0.86
CA PHE A 143 11.80 1.94 -1.65
C PHE A 143 13.28 1.92 -2.05
N VAL A 144 14.00 0.89 -1.61
CA VAL A 144 15.46 0.75 -1.83
C VAL A 144 15.76 -0.07 -3.08
N THR A 145 14.86 -0.97 -3.46
CA THR A 145 14.95 -1.79 -4.67
C THR A 145 13.68 -1.65 -5.51
N PRO A 146 13.70 -2.01 -6.80
CA PRO A 146 12.47 -2.24 -7.56
C PRO A 146 11.55 -3.16 -6.78
N TRP A 147 10.24 -2.92 -6.86
CA TRP A 147 9.28 -3.60 -5.99
C TRP A 147 8.05 -4.11 -6.72
N VAL A 148 7.53 -3.37 -7.71
CA VAL A 148 6.21 -3.70 -8.28
C VAL A 148 6.22 -5.06 -8.98
N GLY A 149 7.11 -5.27 -9.96
CA GLY A 149 7.14 -6.51 -10.72
C GLY A 149 7.47 -7.71 -9.84
N LEU A 150 8.38 -7.52 -8.89
CA LEU A 150 8.76 -8.51 -7.88
C LEU A 150 7.59 -8.91 -6.97
N ALA A 151 6.83 -7.94 -6.46
CA ALA A 151 5.70 -8.19 -5.58
C ALA A 151 4.53 -8.86 -6.33
N LEU A 152 4.19 -8.36 -7.52
CA LEU A 152 3.15 -8.93 -8.36
C LEU A 152 3.49 -10.35 -8.81
N SER A 153 4.75 -10.61 -9.19
CA SER A 153 5.17 -11.94 -9.62
C SER A 153 5.09 -12.96 -8.49
N ALA A 154 5.47 -12.56 -7.27
CA ALA A 154 5.34 -13.42 -6.09
C ALA A 154 3.87 -13.76 -5.82
N LEU A 155 2.99 -12.75 -5.79
CA LEU A 155 1.57 -12.94 -5.50
C LEU A 155 0.83 -13.77 -6.57
N ARG A 156 1.15 -13.54 -7.86
CA ARG A 156 0.64 -14.35 -8.99
C ARG A 156 1.20 -15.78 -8.98
N GLY A 157 2.34 -15.99 -8.36
CA GLY A 157 3.02 -17.28 -8.28
C GLY A 157 2.46 -18.25 -7.23
N TYR A 158 1.56 -17.80 -6.36
CA TYR A 158 0.90 -18.67 -5.39
C TYR A 158 -0.06 -19.68 -6.04
N SER A 159 -0.51 -20.65 -5.26
CA SER A 159 -1.45 -21.68 -5.69
C SER A 159 -2.60 -21.81 -4.69
N PRO A 160 -3.77 -21.22 -4.98
CA PRO A 160 -4.14 -20.55 -6.23
C PRO A 160 -3.44 -19.18 -6.45
N PRO A 161 -3.25 -18.76 -7.71
CA PRO A 161 -2.68 -17.44 -8.02
C PRO A 161 -3.44 -16.31 -7.34
N ASN A 162 -2.71 -15.28 -6.90
CA ASN A 162 -3.27 -14.08 -6.29
C ASN A 162 -4.03 -14.30 -4.98
N VAL A 163 -3.83 -15.42 -4.29
CA VAL A 163 -4.38 -15.61 -2.94
C VAL A 163 -3.22 -15.56 -1.97
N GLY A 164 -3.14 -14.51 -1.15
CA GLY A 164 -2.02 -14.34 -0.24
C GLY A 164 -1.65 -12.89 -0.01
N VAL A 165 -0.49 -12.70 0.61
CA VAL A 165 0.09 -11.38 0.88
C VAL A 165 1.60 -11.37 0.63
N VAL A 166 2.07 -10.28 0.04
CA VAL A 166 3.51 -10.03 -0.18
C VAL A 166 3.90 -8.72 0.49
N GLY A 167 4.96 -8.73 1.29
CA GLY A 167 5.54 -7.52 1.89
C GLY A 167 7.04 -7.40 1.63
N PRO A 168 7.65 -6.24 1.90
CA PRO A 168 9.09 -6.04 1.77
C PRO A 168 9.90 -6.67 2.92
N ILE A 169 11.20 -6.76 2.69
CA ILE A 169 12.18 -6.75 3.78
C ILE A 169 12.31 -5.32 4.29
N CYS A 170 11.93 -5.11 5.54
CA CYS A 170 12.28 -3.91 6.32
C CYS A 170 13.20 -4.35 7.46
N ARG A 171 14.33 -3.64 7.63
CA ARG A 171 15.33 -3.95 8.67
C ARG A 171 15.20 -3.04 9.90
N GLU A 172 14.31 -2.07 9.82
CA GLU A 172 13.98 -1.13 10.88
C GLU A 172 12.68 -1.57 11.59
N GLY A 173 12.51 -1.15 12.85
CA GLY A 173 11.30 -1.49 13.62
C GLY A 173 11.15 -2.98 13.92
N ASN A 174 9.92 -3.48 13.87
CA ASN A 174 9.61 -4.89 14.13
C ASN A 174 9.87 -5.75 12.88
N THR A 175 11.01 -6.42 12.84
CA THR A 175 11.43 -7.24 11.69
C THR A 175 10.71 -8.59 11.60
N ARG A 176 9.85 -8.95 12.56
CA ARG A 176 9.07 -10.21 12.53
C ARG A 176 7.80 -10.12 11.70
N ILE A 177 7.23 -8.93 11.57
CA ILE A 177 5.97 -8.68 10.85
C ILE A 177 6.23 -7.92 9.55
N ILE A 178 5.23 -7.86 8.67
CA ILE A 178 5.22 -6.90 7.56
C ILE A 178 4.37 -5.69 7.98
N THR A 179 4.87 -4.49 7.67
CA THR A 179 4.18 -3.21 7.90
C THR A 179 3.77 -2.55 6.57
N HIS A 180 3.96 -3.29 5.47
CA HIS A 180 3.62 -2.91 4.12
C HIS A 180 3.18 -4.20 3.46
N ASP A 181 1.94 -4.23 3.00
CA ASP A 181 1.31 -5.46 2.51
C ASP A 181 0.66 -5.20 1.15
N LEU A 182 1.07 -6.01 0.18
CA LEU A 182 0.47 -6.10 -1.14
C LEU A 182 -0.43 -7.32 -1.15
N VAL A 183 -1.70 -7.11 -1.44
CA VAL A 183 -2.69 -8.17 -1.69
C VAL A 183 -3.36 -7.94 -3.05
N HIS A 184 -4.09 -8.95 -3.51
CA HIS A 184 -5.00 -8.84 -4.64
C HIS A 184 -6.43 -8.69 -4.11
N ARG A 185 -7.36 -8.20 -4.94
CA ARG A 185 -8.78 -8.00 -4.58
C ARG A 185 -9.50 -9.24 -4.06
N THR A 186 -8.99 -10.42 -4.39
CA THR A 186 -9.38 -11.71 -3.81
C THR A 186 -9.26 -11.73 -2.29
N HIS A 187 -8.38 -10.94 -1.70
CA HIS A 187 -8.32 -10.74 -0.24
C HIS A 187 -9.64 -10.18 0.30
N LEU A 188 -10.19 -9.16 -0.36
CA LEU A 188 -11.48 -8.58 0.02
C LEU A 188 -12.65 -9.52 -0.31
N GLU A 189 -12.53 -10.37 -1.33
CA GLU A 189 -13.50 -11.45 -1.56
C GLU A 189 -13.51 -12.50 -0.44
N ILE A 190 -12.40 -12.68 0.28
CA ILE A 190 -12.29 -13.65 1.38
C ILE A 190 -12.78 -13.06 2.71
N PHE A 191 -12.45 -11.79 2.99
CA PHE A 191 -12.58 -11.22 4.35
C PHE A 191 -13.57 -10.06 4.49
N ASP A 192 -14.19 -9.60 3.40
CA ASP A 192 -15.04 -8.39 3.29
C ASP A 192 -14.34 -7.05 3.64
N TYR A 193 -13.35 -7.06 4.54
CA TYR A 193 -12.52 -5.94 4.95
C TYR A 193 -11.04 -6.24 4.70
N TYR A 194 -10.24 -5.18 4.51
CA TYR A 194 -8.80 -5.32 4.31
C TYR A 194 -8.07 -5.78 5.59
N TYR A 195 -8.53 -5.30 6.75
CA TYR A 195 -8.17 -5.82 8.06
C TYR A 195 -9.47 -6.03 8.87
N PRO A 196 -9.52 -7.01 9.79
CA PRO A 196 -10.66 -7.16 10.69
C PRO A 196 -10.95 -5.83 11.42
N PRO A 197 -12.17 -5.26 11.33
CA PRO A 197 -12.47 -3.94 11.90
C PRO A 197 -12.21 -3.79 13.40
N ILE A 198 -12.18 -4.91 14.13
CA ILE A 198 -11.86 -4.95 15.56
C ILE A 198 -10.36 -4.66 15.84
N LEU A 199 -9.47 -4.92 14.87
CA LEU A 199 -8.04 -4.66 14.96
C LEU A 199 -7.73 -3.25 14.44
N SER A 200 -7.87 -2.26 15.31
CA SER A 200 -7.76 -0.85 14.92
C SER A 200 -6.33 -0.28 14.94
N ASP A 201 -5.37 -0.94 15.59
CA ASP A 201 -3.97 -0.51 15.71
C ASP A 201 -2.98 -1.63 15.33
N TRP A 202 -1.76 -1.63 15.89
CA TRP A 202 -0.62 -2.43 15.41
C TRP A 202 -0.90 -3.93 15.23
N TRP A 203 -1.88 -4.49 15.93
CA TRP A 203 -2.30 -5.88 15.76
C TRP A 203 -2.81 -6.23 14.36
N MET A 204 -3.16 -5.23 13.55
CA MET A 204 -3.46 -5.41 12.13
C MET A 204 -2.25 -5.92 11.32
N ASP A 205 -1.05 -5.45 11.64
CA ASP A 205 0.20 -5.86 10.99
C ASP A 205 0.55 -7.30 11.38
N ASP A 206 0.32 -7.66 12.65
CA ASP A 206 0.41 -9.05 13.12
C ASP A 206 -0.59 -9.96 12.42
N TRP A 207 -1.86 -9.53 12.30
CA TRP A 207 -2.91 -10.33 11.68
C TRP A 207 -2.60 -10.64 10.22
N ILE A 208 -2.27 -9.63 9.40
CA ILE A 208 -1.99 -9.85 7.98
C ILE A 208 -0.73 -10.71 7.78
N THR A 209 0.27 -10.55 8.66
CA THR A 209 1.47 -11.38 8.66
C THR A 209 1.15 -12.85 8.91
N MET A 210 0.14 -13.15 9.72
CA MET A 210 -0.10 -14.49 10.26
C MET A 210 -1.36 -15.19 9.72
N VAL A 211 -2.28 -14.47 9.08
CA VAL A 211 -3.56 -15.04 8.62
C VAL A 211 -3.35 -16.02 7.46
N TYR A 212 -2.47 -15.67 6.53
CA TYR A 212 -2.01 -16.55 5.46
C TYR A 212 -0.93 -17.51 5.97
N ASP A 213 -0.92 -18.73 5.42
CA ASP A 213 0.16 -19.67 5.69
C ASP A 213 1.42 -19.32 4.88
N GLU A 214 2.51 -20.04 5.15
CA GLU A 214 3.81 -19.84 4.49
C GLU A 214 3.77 -20.05 2.96
N ARG A 215 2.74 -20.70 2.42
CA ARG A 215 2.59 -20.94 0.98
C ARG A 215 1.94 -19.77 0.25
N HIS A 216 1.23 -18.92 1.00
CA HIS A 216 0.52 -17.74 0.52
C HIS A 216 1.04 -16.44 1.18
N PHE A 217 2.26 -16.50 1.71
CA PHE A 217 2.93 -15.38 2.35
C PHE A 217 4.36 -15.25 1.83
N THR A 218 4.78 -14.03 1.51
CA THR A 218 6.18 -13.76 1.17
C THR A 218 6.62 -12.43 1.76
N LYS A 219 7.64 -12.51 2.61
CA LYS A 219 8.38 -11.34 3.06
C LYS A 219 9.66 -11.20 2.25
N GLY A 220 9.66 -10.24 1.35
CA GLY A 220 10.82 -9.83 0.58
C GLY A 220 11.01 -10.58 -0.72
N PRO A 221 10.48 -10.03 -1.81
CA PRO A 221 11.27 -9.99 -3.02
C PRO A 221 11.93 -8.61 -3.20
N PHE A 222 11.55 -7.61 -2.39
CA PHE A 222 12.10 -6.25 -2.43
C PHE A 222 12.37 -5.69 -1.04
N VAL A 223 13.10 -4.56 -0.98
CA VAL A 223 13.57 -3.93 0.27
C VAL A 223 13.01 -2.52 0.41
N VAL A 224 12.55 -2.20 1.61
CA VAL A 224 12.22 -0.82 2.01
C VAL A 224 13.08 -0.41 3.20
N ARG A 225 13.29 0.91 3.34
CA ARG A 225 13.79 1.53 4.56
C ARG A 225 12.65 2.28 5.23
N HIS A 226 12.41 1.99 6.50
CA HIS A 226 11.43 2.70 7.31
C HIS A 226 12.13 3.78 8.14
N HIS A 227 11.73 5.04 7.97
CA HIS A 227 12.34 6.18 8.66
C HIS A 227 11.77 6.35 10.08
N VAL A 228 12.00 5.34 10.94
CA VAL A 228 11.46 5.20 12.31
C VAL A 228 11.80 6.34 13.29
N SER A 229 12.78 7.20 12.97
CA SER A 229 13.16 8.34 13.80
C SER A 229 12.35 9.61 13.52
N MET A 230 11.51 9.63 12.48
CA MET A 230 10.71 10.80 12.11
C MET A 230 9.48 10.97 13.02
N HIS A 231 8.92 9.85 13.51
CA HIS A 231 7.71 9.84 14.32
C HIS A 231 7.82 8.75 15.39
N GLY A 232 7.84 9.13 16.68
CA GLY A 232 7.73 8.17 17.78
C GLY A 232 6.39 7.42 17.76
N THR A 233 6.11 6.64 18.80
CA THR A 233 4.80 5.96 18.98
C THR A 233 3.65 6.97 18.86
N ARG A 234 2.96 6.98 17.71
CA ARG A 234 1.96 8.00 17.36
C ARG A 234 0.66 7.86 18.16
N TYR A 235 0.39 6.67 18.71
CA TYR A 235 -0.83 6.31 19.44
C TYR A 235 -0.55 5.33 20.58
N SER A 236 -1.38 5.34 21.63
CA SER A 236 -1.31 4.33 22.70
C SER A 236 -1.74 2.95 22.16
N VAL A 237 -0.93 1.92 22.41
CA VAL A 237 -1.23 0.53 22.03
C VAL A 237 -2.24 -0.05 23.00
N ASP A 238 -3.30 -0.68 22.48
CA ASP A 238 -4.21 -1.44 23.32
C ASP A 238 -3.82 -2.93 23.33
N TYR A 239 -3.19 -3.36 24.42
CA TYR A 239 -2.77 -4.75 24.60
C TYR A 239 -3.95 -5.70 24.88
N ALA A 240 -5.16 -5.20 25.18
CA ALA A 240 -6.34 -6.06 25.33
C ALA A 240 -6.75 -6.73 24.00
N HIS A 241 -6.34 -6.16 22.87
CA HIS A 241 -6.57 -6.72 21.53
C HIS A 241 -5.73 -7.96 21.21
N GLU A 242 -4.71 -8.32 22.01
CA GLU A 242 -3.93 -9.56 21.81
C GLU A 242 -4.84 -10.81 21.83
N GLN A 243 -5.83 -10.82 22.73
CA GLN A 243 -6.81 -11.91 22.81
C GLN A 243 -7.73 -11.95 21.58
N MET A 244 -8.03 -10.79 21.00
CA MET A 244 -8.85 -10.65 19.80
C MET A 244 -8.09 -11.14 18.56
N LEU A 245 -6.79 -10.84 18.46
CA LEU A 245 -5.94 -11.30 17.35
C LEU A 245 -6.02 -12.82 17.17
N GLN A 246 -5.94 -13.60 18.25
CA GLN A 246 -6.04 -15.06 18.14
C GLN A 246 -7.42 -15.53 17.64
N GLY A 247 -8.48 -14.83 18.01
CA GLY A 247 -9.83 -15.06 17.48
C GLY A 247 -9.91 -14.78 15.98
N GLU A 248 -9.43 -13.60 15.57
CA GLU A 248 -9.43 -13.15 14.18
C GLU A 248 -8.53 -13.99 13.27
N LEU A 249 -7.40 -14.50 13.78
CA LEU A 249 -6.55 -15.43 13.03
C LEU A 249 -7.26 -16.77 12.77
N ARG A 250 -7.96 -17.31 13.78
CA ARG A 250 -8.76 -18.53 13.59
C ARG A 250 -9.89 -18.28 12.59
N SER A 251 -10.63 -17.17 12.75
CA SER A 251 -11.70 -16.77 11.84
C SER A 251 -11.21 -16.61 10.40
N GLY A 252 -10.14 -15.85 10.20
CA GLY A 252 -9.59 -15.60 8.87
C GLY A 252 -9.10 -16.87 8.18
N ARG A 253 -8.43 -17.76 8.91
CA ARG A 253 -8.01 -19.06 8.36
C ARG A 253 -9.21 -19.92 7.94
N MET A 254 -10.31 -19.92 8.70
CA MET A 254 -11.53 -20.63 8.30
C MET A 254 -12.16 -20.03 7.04
N GLN A 255 -12.18 -18.70 6.91
CA GLN A 255 -12.68 -18.00 5.72
C GLN A 255 -11.86 -18.35 4.48
N ILE A 256 -10.52 -18.36 4.58
CA ILE A 256 -9.63 -18.81 3.48
C ILE A 256 -9.98 -20.25 3.06
N GLN A 257 -10.09 -21.18 4.02
CA GLN A 257 -10.40 -22.58 3.70
C GLN A 257 -11.78 -22.75 3.06
N ALA A 258 -12.78 -22.01 3.54
CA ALA A 258 -14.12 -22.01 2.96
C ALA A 258 -14.10 -21.48 1.51
N TRP A 259 -13.40 -20.38 1.25
CA TRP A 259 -13.25 -19.81 -0.09
C TRP A 259 -12.53 -20.76 -1.05
N LEU A 260 -11.45 -21.40 -0.60
CA LEU A 260 -10.72 -22.40 -1.39
C LEU A 260 -11.58 -23.61 -1.72
N ALA A 261 -12.39 -24.09 -0.77
CA ALA A 261 -13.27 -25.24 -0.97
C ALA A 261 -14.37 -24.98 -2.02
N GLN A 262 -14.91 -23.76 -2.08
CA GLN A 262 -15.95 -23.37 -3.05
C GLN A 262 -15.43 -23.28 -4.50
N ARG A 263 -14.13 -23.06 -4.68
CA ARG A 263 -13.50 -22.92 -6.01
C ARG A 263 -12.75 -24.17 -6.47
N GLY A 264 -12.59 -25.16 -5.59
CA GLY A 264 -12.02 -26.48 -5.89
C GLY A 264 -13.06 -27.54 -6.31
N SER A 265 -14.34 -27.20 -6.32
CA SER A 265 -15.48 -28.01 -6.79
C SER A 265 -15.95 -27.56 -8.17
#